data_AF-A0A838PBR8-F1
#
_entry.id   AF-A0A838PBR8-F1
#
_cell.length_a   1.000
_cell.length_b   1.000
_cell.length_c   1.000
_cell.angle_alpha   90.00
_cell.angle_beta   90.00
_cell.angle_gamma   90.00
#
_symmetry.space_group_name_H-M   'P 1'
#
loop_
_entity.id
_entity.type
_entity.pdbx_description
1 polymer ?
#
loop_
_entity_poly.entity_id
_entity_poly.type
_entity_poly.pdbx_seq_one_letter_code
_entity_poly.pdbx_strand_id
1 'polypeptide(L)'
;MLKPVPQLGKVDGSHDELFMARYERLVGWALRLAQGQRNVAEDLVHDAFIQFTLNRPDLSAIESLDDYLFIMLRNLHISQARRASQTPTIVLAISDYDTARMGLRLVDPTAVAGTR
;
A
#
# COMPACT_ATOMS: atom_id res chain seq x y z
N MET A 1 1.85 -48.02 7.50
CA MET A 1 2.80 -47.35 6.58
C MET A 1 2.22 -46.00 6.20
N LEU A 2 2.73 -44.91 6.78
CA LEU A 2 2.34 -43.55 6.46
C LEU A 2 3.13 -43.15 5.20
N LYS A 3 2.44 -42.81 4.10
CA LYS A 3 3.13 -42.27 2.92
C LYS A 3 3.77 -40.93 3.30
N PRO A 4 4.98 -40.61 2.81
CA PRO A 4 5.58 -39.31 3.05
C PRO A 4 4.71 -38.23 2.41
N VAL A 5 4.42 -37.19 3.19
CA VAL A 5 3.82 -35.93 2.71
C VAL A 5 4.77 -35.36 1.65
N PRO A 6 4.29 -34.92 0.47
CA PRO A 6 5.14 -34.28 -0.51
C PRO A 6 5.79 -33.06 0.16
N GLN A 7 7.11 -32.96 0.07
CA GLN A 7 7.84 -31.79 0.54
C GLN A 7 7.36 -30.60 -0.29
N LEU A 8 6.48 -29.76 0.30
CA LEU A 8 6.12 -28.46 -0.25
C LEU A 8 7.44 -27.72 -0.50
N GLY A 9 7.71 -27.39 -1.75
CA GLY A 9 8.93 -26.72 -2.17
C GLY A 9 9.11 -25.46 -1.33
N LYS A 10 10.22 -25.40 -0.59
CA LYS A 10 10.60 -24.16 0.09
C LYS A 10 10.72 -23.08 -0.97
N VAL A 11 10.04 -21.96 -0.73
CA VAL A 11 10.22 -20.76 -1.51
C VAL A 11 11.55 -20.16 -1.06
N ASP A 12 12.63 -20.58 -1.69
CA ASP A 12 13.98 -20.10 -1.40
C ASP A 12 14.20 -18.72 -2.06
N GLY A 13 14.64 -17.73 -1.29
CA GLY A 13 14.91 -16.35 -1.76
C GLY A 13 14.51 -15.29 -0.75
N SER A 14 14.98 -14.06 -0.93
CA SER A 14 14.51 -12.91 -0.14
C SER A 14 13.08 -12.51 -0.55
N HIS A 15 12.33 -11.84 0.33
CA HIS A 15 10.97 -11.36 0.01
C HIS A 15 10.97 -10.46 -1.23
N ASP A 16 11.99 -9.64 -1.40
CA ASP A 16 12.18 -8.80 -2.58
C ASP A 16 12.41 -9.63 -3.85
N GLU A 17 13.32 -10.62 -3.85
CA GLU A 17 13.56 -11.50 -5.00
C GLU A 17 12.28 -12.25 -5.41
N LEU A 18 11.57 -12.78 -4.43
CA LEU A 18 10.36 -13.56 -4.65
C LEU A 18 9.20 -12.74 -5.20
N PHE A 19 9.08 -11.49 -4.76
CA PHE A 19 8.12 -10.56 -5.32
C PHE A 19 8.52 -10.15 -6.74
N MET A 20 9.80 -9.79 -6.95
CA MET A 20 10.30 -9.34 -8.25
C MET A 20 10.19 -10.42 -9.33
N ALA A 21 10.40 -11.69 -8.98
CA ALA A 21 10.18 -12.82 -9.89
C ALA A 21 8.73 -12.91 -10.43
N ARG A 22 7.78 -12.22 -9.80
CA ARG A 22 6.35 -12.22 -10.14
C ARG A 22 5.87 -10.85 -10.62
N TYR A 23 6.74 -9.85 -10.71
CA TYR A 23 6.38 -8.46 -10.93
C TYR A 23 5.45 -8.28 -12.15
N GLU A 24 5.83 -8.79 -13.32
CA GLU A 24 5.03 -8.70 -14.54
C GLU A 24 3.63 -9.32 -14.41
N ARG A 25 3.52 -10.44 -13.69
CA ARG A 25 2.24 -11.10 -13.42
C ARG A 25 1.37 -10.27 -12.49
N LEU A 26 1.97 -9.68 -11.46
CA LEU A 26 1.30 -8.79 -10.51
C LEU A 26 0.80 -7.51 -11.21
N VAL A 27 1.59 -6.92 -12.10
CA VAL A 27 1.16 -5.80 -12.96
C VAL A 27 -0.01 -6.21 -13.85
N GLY A 28 0.04 -7.39 -14.47
CA GLY A 28 -1.09 -7.91 -15.27
C GLY A 28 -2.37 -8.07 -14.46
N TRP A 29 -2.28 -8.50 -13.20
CA TRP A 29 -3.44 -8.58 -12.29
C TRP A 29 -3.92 -7.21 -11.85
N ALA A 30 -3.00 -6.32 -11.48
CA ALA A 30 -3.30 -4.96 -11.06
C ALA A 30 -3.97 -4.16 -12.19
N LEU A 31 -3.55 -4.34 -13.45
CA LEU A 31 -4.20 -3.74 -14.62
C LEU A 31 -5.67 -4.15 -14.73
N ARG A 32 -5.99 -5.42 -14.47
CA ARG A 32 -7.38 -5.89 -14.49
C ARG A 32 -8.20 -5.28 -13.34
N LEU A 33 -7.61 -5.15 -12.15
CA LEU A 33 -8.25 -4.50 -11.01
C LEU A 33 -8.48 -3.00 -11.27
N ALA A 34 -7.49 -2.33 -11.87
CA ALA A 34 -7.49 -0.91 -12.20
C ALA A 34 -8.25 -0.57 -13.50
N GLN A 35 -9.00 -1.52 -14.08
CA GLN A 35 -9.77 -1.32 -15.31
C GLN A 35 -8.91 -0.79 -16.49
N GLY A 36 -7.67 -1.26 -16.60
CA GLY A 36 -6.73 -0.87 -17.65
C GLY A 36 -5.96 0.43 -17.39
N GLN A 37 -6.20 1.13 -16.26
CA GLN A 37 -5.45 2.33 -15.89
C GLN A 37 -4.05 1.95 -15.41
N ARG A 38 -3.05 2.15 -16.27
CA ARG A 38 -1.66 1.73 -16.03
C ARG A 38 -1.03 2.36 -14.79
N ASN A 39 -1.16 3.68 -14.63
CA ASN A 39 -0.63 4.40 -13.47
C ASN A 39 -1.18 3.85 -12.15
N VAL A 40 -2.50 3.63 -12.08
CA VAL A 40 -3.15 3.05 -10.89
C VAL A 40 -2.67 1.62 -10.63
N ALA A 41 -2.45 0.84 -11.68
CA ALA A 41 -1.95 -0.52 -11.55
C ALA A 41 -0.50 -0.56 -11.03
N GLU A 42 0.38 0.28 -11.58
CA GLU A 42 1.78 0.39 -11.17
C GLU A 42 1.88 0.86 -9.71
N ASP A 43 1.12 1.90 -9.33
CA ASP A 43 1.04 2.38 -7.94
C ASP A 43 0.58 1.27 -6.98
N LEU A 44 -0.45 0.50 -7.36
CA LEU A 44 -0.95 -0.61 -6.55
C LEU A 44 0.10 -1.73 -6.36
N VAL A 45 0.89 -2.04 -7.39
CA VAL A 45 1.96 -3.04 -7.31
C VAL A 45 3.12 -2.53 -6.45
N HIS A 46 3.44 -1.24 -6.51
CA HIS A 46 4.44 -0.62 -5.64
C HIS A 46 4.02 -0.64 -4.17
N ASP A 47 2.79 -0.28 -3.86
CA ASP A 47 2.23 -0.40 -2.50
C ASP A 47 2.30 -1.84 -1.99
N ALA A 48 1.97 -2.81 -2.86
CA ALA A 48 2.06 -4.24 -2.57
C ALA A 48 3.51 -4.68 -2.29
N PHE A 49 4.48 -4.20 -3.05
CA PHE A 49 5.90 -4.49 -2.84
C PHE A 49 6.36 -3.99 -1.47
N ILE A 50 6.06 -2.73 -1.14
CA ILE A 50 6.41 -2.13 0.16
C ILE A 50 5.77 -2.93 1.29
N GLN A 51 4.47 -3.23 1.20
CA GLN A 51 3.77 -3.97 2.24
C GLN A 51 4.34 -5.39 2.43
N PHE A 52 4.63 -6.10 1.35
CA PHE A 52 5.16 -7.46 1.40
C PHE A 52 6.57 -7.53 1.98
N THR A 53 7.45 -6.63 1.54
CA THR A 53 8.86 -6.59 1.97
C THR A 53 9.03 -6.08 3.39
N LEU A 54 8.19 -5.15 3.85
CA LEU A 54 8.22 -4.66 5.23
C LEU A 54 7.59 -5.65 6.21
N ASN A 55 6.44 -6.25 5.86
CA ASN A 55 5.74 -7.16 6.76
C ASN A 55 6.43 -8.54 6.86
N ARG A 56 7.25 -8.90 5.87
CA ARG A 56 8.00 -10.16 5.78
C ARG A 56 7.16 -11.36 6.22
N PRO A 57 6.03 -11.65 5.53
CA PRO A 57 5.15 -12.74 5.92
C PRO A 57 5.91 -14.07 5.95
N ASP A 58 5.49 -14.95 6.86
CA ASP A 58 6.06 -16.29 6.96
C ASP A 58 5.74 -17.10 5.70
N LEU A 59 6.75 -17.27 4.85
CA LEU A 59 6.64 -17.98 3.57
C LEU A 59 6.42 -19.48 3.77
N SER A 60 6.79 -20.03 4.93
CA SER A 60 6.58 -21.46 5.21
C SER A 60 5.13 -21.82 5.49
N ALA A 61 4.33 -20.83 5.91
CA ALA A 61 2.89 -20.97 6.16
C ALA A 61 2.04 -20.69 4.91
N ILE A 62 2.64 -20.25 3.80
CA ILE A 62 1.94 -19.91 2.57
C ILE A 62 2.02 -21.10 1.60
N GLU A 63 0.87 -21.70 1.30
CA GLU A 63 0.77 -22.81 0.34
C GLU A 63 1.11 -22.37 -1.09
N SER A 64 0.64 -21.19 -1.50
CA SER A 64 0.85 -20.61 -2.82
C SER A 64 1.13 -19.12 -2.68
N LEU A 65 2.37 -18.73 -2.98
CA LEU A 65 2.78 -17.33 -2.92
C LEU A 65 2.02 -16.48 -3.97
N ASP A 66 1.70 -17.06 -5.12
CA ASP A 66 0.95 -16.39 -6.18
C ASP A 66 -0.46 -16.02 -5.71
N ASP A 67 -1.18 -16.95 -5.10
CA ASP A 67 -2.53 -16.72 -4.59
C ASP A 67 -2.51 -15.73 -3.42
N TYR A 68 -1.53 -15.85 -2.53
CA TYR A 68 -1.33 -14.89 -1.44
C TYR A 68 -1.14 -13.47 -1.97
N LEU A 69 -0.24 -13.28 -2.94
CA LEU A 69 0.05 -11.96 -3.52
C LEU A 69 -1.14 -11.41 -4.30
N PHE A 70 -1.91 -12.26 -4.99
CA PHE A 70 -3.15 -11.84 -5.64
C PHE A 70 -4.18 -11.32 -4.63
N ILE A 71 -4.39 -12.06 -3.53
CA ILE A 71 -5.31 -11.66 -2.46
C ILE A 71 -4.86 -10.35 -1.82
N MET A 72 -3.55 -10.20 -1.56
CA MET A 72 -2.96 -8.97 -1.02
C MET A 72 -3.22 -7.77 -1.94
N LEU A 73 -2.94 -7.89 -3.24
CA LEU A 73 -3.24 -6.86 -4.25
C LEU A 73 -4.72 -6.47 -4.25
N ARG A 74 -5.61 -7.47 -4.26
CA ARG A 74 -7.07 -7.23 -4.25
C ARG A 74 -7.50 -6.48 -2.99
N ASN A 75 -6.98 -6.88 -1.84
CA ASN A 75 -7.31 -6.25 -0.55
C ASN A 75 -6.79 -4.81 -0.48
N LEU A 76 -5.58 -4.55 -1.00
CA LEU A 76 -5.03 -3.21 -1.12
C LEU A 76 -5.92 -2.31 -1.98
N HIS A 77 -6.33 -2.79 -3.16
CA HIS A 77 -7.19 -2.05 -4.06
C HIS A 77 -8.56 -1.71 -3.41
N ILE A 78 -9.20 -2.68 -2.76
CA ILE A 78 -10.45 -2.45 -2.02
C ILE A 78 -10.25 -1.43 -0.91
N SER A 79 -9.13 -1.51 -0.19
CA SER A 79 -8.78 -0.58 0.88
C SER A 79 -8.56 0.85 0.37
N GLN A 80 -7.87 1.02 -0.77
CA GLN A 80 -7.69 2.29 -1.45
C GLN A 80 -9.04 2.87 -1.92
N ALA A 81 -9.88 2.06 -2.58
CA ALA A 81 -11.20 2.48 -3.04
C ALA A 81 -12.11 2.92 -1.87
N ARG A 82 -12.09 2.16 -0.76
CA ARG A 82 -12.81 2.54 0.45
C ARG A 82 -12.30 3.87 1.01
N ARG A 83 -10.99 4.07 1.12
CA ARG A 83 -10.42 5.36 1.56
C ARG A 83 -10.83 6.51 0.65
N ALA A 84 -10.74 6.34 -0.67
CA ALA A 84 -11.16 7.36 -1.64
C ALA A 84 -12.65 7.72 -1.49
N SER A 85 -13.51 6.76 -1.16
CA SER A 85 -14.93 7.01 -0.89
C SER A 85 -15.21 7.68 0.46
N GLN A 86 -14.31 7.50 1.44
CA GLN A 86 -14.46 8.01 2.82
C GLN A 86 -13.76 9.34 3.05
N THR A 87 -12.77 9.69 2.22
CA THR A 87 -12.16 11.01 2.23
C THR A 87 -13.15 11.99 1.62
N PRO A 88 -13.73 12.94 2.38
CA PRO A 88 -14.40 14.06 1.75
C PRO A 88 -13.34 14.74 0.89
N THR A 89 -13.62 14.93 -0.39
CA THR A 89 -12.82 15.81 -1.24
C THR A 89 -12.92 17.20 -0.63
N ILE A 90 -12.07 17.51 0.35
CA ILE A 90 -11.89 18.87 0.83
C ILE A 90 -11.12 19.54 -0.30
N VAL A 91 -11.87 20.13 -1.23
CA VAL A 91 -11.35 21.16 -2.11
C VAL A 91 -10.97 22.31 -1.18
N LEU A 92 -9.73 22.32 -0.71
CA LEU A 92 -9.16 23.47 -0.03
C LEU A 92 -9.14 24.59 -1.06
N ALA A 93 -10.14 25.46 -1.02
CA ALA A 93 -10.11 26.69 -1.77
C ALA A 93 -8.93 27.51 -1.22
N ILE A 94 -8.24 28.28 -2.07
CA ILE A 94 -7.13 29.14 -1.63
C ILE A 94 -7.56 30.06 -0.47
N SER A 95 -8.86 30.40 -0.38
CA SER A 95 -9.45 31.14 0.74
C SER A 95 -9.36 30.42 2.09
N ASP A 96 -9.35 29.09 2.12
CA ASP A 96 -9.25 28.30 3.35
C ASP A 96 -7.82 28.27 3.89
N TYR A 97 -6.82 28.55 3.03
CA TYR A 97 -5.41 28.63 3.41
C TYR A 97 -5.12 29.85 4.30
N ASP A 98 -5.75 30.99 4.05
CA ASP A 98 -5.60 32.17 4.91
C ASP A 98 -6.20 31.95 6.31
N THR A 99 -7.29 31.20 6.39
CA THR A 99 -7.91 30.81 7.67
C THR A 99 -7.03 29.84 8.46
N ALA A 100 -6.45 28.84 7.80
CA ALA A 100 -5.47 27.93 8.42
C ALA A 100 -4.21 28.67 8.90
N ARG A 101 -3.71 29.64 8.11
CA ARG A 101 -2.57 30.50 8.48
C ARG A 101 -2.88 31.39 9.70
N MET A 102 -4.11 31.90 9.82
CA MET A 102 -4.53 32.68 10.98
C MET A 102 -4.68 31.81 12.24
N GLY A 103 -5.20 30.59 12.11
CA GLY A 103 -5.29 29.64 13.22
C GLY A 103 -3.91 29.24 13.77
N LEU A 104 -2.95 28.96 12.89
CA LEU A 104 -1.57 28.62 13.29
C LEU A 104 -0.85 29.76 14.02
N ARG A 105 -1.16 31.03 13.71
CA ARG A 105 -0.60 32.19 14.42
C ARG A 105 -1.21 32.42 15.81
N LEU A 106 -2.45 31.98 16.04
CA LEU A 106 -3.12 32.12 17.33
C LEU A 106 -2.70 31.02 18.32
N VAL A 107 -2.23 29.87 17.82
CA VAL A 107 -1.80 28.73 18.63
C VAL A 107 -0.32 28.82 19.02
N ASP A 108 0.43 29.79 18.47
CA ASP A 108 1.83 30.05 18.82
C ASP A 108 1.91 31.06 20.00
N PRO A 109 2.09 30.63 21.27
CA PRO A 109 2.02 31.52 22.43
C PRO A 109 3.29 32.36 22.61
N THR A 110 4.32 32.13 21.79
CA THR A 110 5.65 32.71 22.01
C THR A 110 5.93 34.02 21.25
N ALA A 111 4.96 34.56 20.50
CA ALA A 111 5.17 35.76 19.68
C ALA A 111 4.87 37.11 20.38
N VAL A 112 4.57 37.14 21.69
CA VAL A 112 4.26 38.41 22.42
C VAL A 112 5.20 38.68 23.60
N ALA A 113 6.45 38.21 23.55
CA ALA A 113 7.47 38.56 24.54
C ALA A 113 8.66 39.24 23.86
N GLY A 114 8.53 40.53 23.56
CA GLY A 114 9.62 41.28 22.93
C GLY A 114 9.35 42.75 22.65
N THR A 115 8.81 43.48 23.62
CA THR A 115 8.90 44.96 23.62
C THR A 115 9.14 45.44 25.05
N ARG A 116 10.41 45.66 25.37
CA ARG A 116 10.87 46.63 26.36
C ARG A 116 11.99 47.43 25.73
#